data_AF-A0A4Q3X6M6-F1
#
_entry.id   AF-A0A4Q3X6M6-F1
#
_cell.length_a   1.000
_cell.length_b   1.000
_cell.length_c   1.000
_cell.angle_alpha   90.00
_cell.angle_beta   90.00
_cell.angle_gamma   90.00
#
_symmetry.space_group_name_H-M   'P 1'
#
loop_
_entity.id
_entity.type
_entity.pdbx_description
1 polymer ?
#
loop_
_entity_poly.entity_id
_entity_poly.type
_entity_poly.pdbx_seq_one_letter_code
_entity_poly.pdbx_strand_id
1 'polypeptide(L)' 'MATANEDDVVQAFRQAVEEELRRVQDGEQHDPHFVLGAPAEENLQRLAAAHERLQSEVALLRTVILKLVSQPVDFDNP' A
#
# COMPACT_ATOMS: atom_id res chain seq x y z
N MET A 1 -30.95 9.47 1.87
CA MET A 1 -29.97 8.42 2.20
C MET A 1 -28.69 8.80 1.47
N ALA A 2 -27.63 9.05 2.22
CA ALA A 2 -26.43 9.73 1.73
C ALA A 2 -25.62 8.83 0.80
N THR A 3 -25.59 9.18 -0.48
CA THR A 3 -24.50 8.81 -1.39
C THR A 3 -23.28 9.59 -0.92
N ALA A 4 -22.49 9.01 -0.01
CA ALA A 4 -21.10 9.43 0.13
C ALA A 4 -20.48 9.24 -1.25
N ASN A 5 -20.23 10.36 -1.95
CA ASN A 5 -19.94 10.35 -3.37
C ASN A 5 -18.59 9.65 -3.57
N GLU A 6 -18.50 8.84 -4.61
CA GLU A 6 -17.25 8.20 -5.03
C GLU A 6 -16.10 9.22 -5.15
N ASP A 7 -16.43 10.45 -5.56
CA ASP A 7 -15.54 11.60 -5.57
C ASP A 7 -14.95 11.96 -4.19
N ASP A 8 -15.73 11.85 -3.11
CA ASP A 8 -15.26 12.15 -1.75
C ASP A 8 -14.22 11.11 -1.30
N VAL A 9 -14.40 9.85 -1.70
CA VAL A 9 -13.46 8.75 -1.40
C VAL A 9 -12.17 8.93 -2.17
N VAL A 10 -12.26 9.28 -3.46
CA VAL A 10 -11.09 9.55 -4.31
C VAL A 10 -10.32 10.76 -3.80
N GLN A 11 -11.02 11.81 -3.36
CA GLN A 11 -10.41 13.03 -2.85
C GLN A 11 -9.73 12.78 -1.50
N ALA A 12 -10.36 12.02 -0.60
CA ALA A 12 -9.77 11.60 0.67
C ALA A 12 -8.53 10.72 0.46
N PHE A 13 -8.59 9.77 -0.48
CA PHE A 13 -7.45 8.93 -0.83
C PHE A 13 -6.28 9.76 -1.37
N ARG A 14 -6.55 10.71 -2.27
CA ARG A 14 -5.53 11.60 -2.81
C ARG A 14 -4.87 12.46 -1.73
N GLN A 15 -5.66 13.05 -0.82
CA GLN A 15 -5.11 13.81 0.30
C GLN A 15 -4.23 12.95 1.20
N ALA A 16 -4.67 11.73 1.52
CA ALA A 16 -3.87 10.80 2.33
C ALA A 16 -2.53 10.45 1.66
N VAL A 17 -2.53 10.23 0.35
CA VAL A 17 -1.32 9.95 -0.43
C VAL A 17 -0.38 11.15 -0.48
N GLU A 18 -0.90 12.36 -0.70
CA GLU A 18 -0.11 13.60 -0.72
C GLU A 18 0.51 13.90 0.65
N GLU A 19 -0.21 13.62 1.73
CA GLU A 19 0.29 13.80 3.09
C GLU A 19 1.37 12.78 3.45
N GLU A 20 1.20 11.51 3.07
CA GLU A 20 2.22 10.47 3.26
C GLU A 20 3.49 10.78 2.45
N LEU A 21 3.34 11.25 1.20
CA LEU A 21 4.46 11.71 0.37
C LEU A 21 5.23 12.85 1.03
N ARG A 22 4.51 13.81 1.65
CA ARG A 22 5.14 14.92 2.36
C ARG A 22 5.90 14.42 3.59
N ARG A 23 5.34 13.51 4.38
CA ARG A 23 6.03 12.88 5.53
C ARG A 23 7.30 12.12 5.14
N VAL A 24 7.27 11.42 3.99
CA VAL A 24 8.45 10.73 3.43
C VAL A 24 9.53 11.76 3.04
N GLN A 25 9.14 12.84 2.37
CA GLN A 25 10.07 13.89 1.90
C GLN A 25 10.69 14.69 3.05
N ASP A 26 9.92 14.95 4.11
CA ASP A 26 10.40 15.65 5.30
C ASP A 26 11.25 14.76 6.23
N GLY A 27 11.46 13.49 5.86
CA GLY A 27 12.23 12.53 6.66
C GLY A 27 11.54 12.14 7.97
N GLU A 28 10.26 12.50 8.13
CA GLU A 28 9.43 12.14 9.28
C GLU A 28 8.91 10.70 9.23
N GLN A 29 9.20 9.97 8.14
CA GLN A 29 9.13 8.52 8.18
C GLN A 29 10.16 8.01 9.18
N HIS A 30 9.70 7.79 10.42
CA HIS A 30 10.14 6.65 11.21
C HIS A 30 9.93 5.43 10.33
N ASP A 31 10.95 5.05 9.56
CA ASP A 31 10.98 3.77 8.91
C ASP A 31 10.80 2.74 10.04
N PRO A 32 9.65 2.03 10.14
CA PRO A 32 9.42 1.10 11.23
C PRO A 32 10.43 -0.05 11.22
N HIS A 33 11.18 -0.19 10.12
CA HIS A 33 12.25 -1.17 9.94
C HIS A 33 13.60 -0.68 10.46
N PHE A 34 13.77 0.62 10.66
CA PHE A 34 14.99 1.21 11.19
C PHE A 34 14.72 2.02 12.46
N VAL A 35 15.06 1.43 13.61
CA VAL A 35 15.02 2.14 14.90
C VAL A 35 16.40 2.73 15.16
N LEU A 36 16.45 4.07 15.24
CA LEU A 36 17.65 4.80 15.61
C LEU A 36 18.09 4.38 17.03
N GLY A 37 19.30 3.86 17.16
CA GLY A 37 19.86 3.37 18.43
C GLY A 37 19.67 1.88 18.70
N ALA A 38 18.94 1.14 17.86
CA ALA A 38 18.92 -0.32 17.91
C ALA A 38 20.21 -0.92 17.29
N PRO A 39 20.65 -2.11 17.73
CA PRO A 39 21.75 -2.82 17.10
C PRO A 39 21.49 -3.05 15.60
N ALA A 40 22.54 -2.96 14.78
CA ALA A 40 22.43 -3.17 13.34
C ALA A 40 21.79 -4.52 12.98
N GLU A 41 22.08 -5.57 13.75
CA GLU A 41 21.50 -6.90 13.55
C GLU A 41 19.99 -6.93 13.78
N GLU A 42 19.48 -6.18 14.76
CA GLU A 42 18.04 -6.08 15.03
C GLU A 42 17.31 -5.32 13.91
N ASN A 43 17.90 -4.23 13.42
CA ASN A 43 17.37 -3.50 12.27
C ASN A 43 17.38 -4.35 10.99
N LEU A 44 18.43 -5.17 10.77
CA LEU A 44 18.47 -6.11 9.65
C LEU A 44 17.39 -7.18 9.75
N GLN A 45 17.11 -7.71 10.94
CA GLN A 45 16.02 -8.67 11.16
C GLN A 45 14.65 -8.04 10.88
N ARG A 46 14.41 -6.81 11.35
CA ARG A 46 13.17 -6.05 11.08
C ARG A 46 12.99 -5.81 9.58
N LEU A 47 14.07 -5.45 8.88
CA LEU A 47 14.07 -5.25 7.44
C LEU A 47 13.78 -6.55 6.68
N ALA A 48 14.38 -7.67 7.09
CA ALA A 48 14.13 -8.98 6.47
C ALA A 48 12.66 -9.41 6.62
N ALA A 49 12.10 -9.28 7.83
CA ALA A 49 10.70 -9.61 8.08
C ALA A 49 9.73 -8.73 7.27
N ALA A 50 10.04 -7.44 7.12
CA ALA A 50 9.29 -6.53 6.28
C ALA A 50 9.34 -6.93 4.81
N HIS A 51 10.51 -7.34 4.34
CA HIS A 51 10.71 -7.78 2.97
C HIS A 51 9.89 -9.03 2.65
N GLU A 52 9.88 -10.04 3.52
CA GLU A 52 9.07 -11.26 3.34
C GLU A 52 7.57 -10.96 3.29
N ARG A 53 7.10 -10.05 4.14
CA ARG A 53 5.70 -9.60 4.14
C ARG A 53 5.36 -8.90 2.81
N LEU A 54 6.19 -7.97 2.37
CA LEU A 54 5.98 -7.25 1.12
C LEU A 54 5.96 -8.20 -0.09
N GLN A 55 6.86 -9.20 -0.12
CA GLN A 55 6.85 -10.23 -1.16
C GLN A 55 5.52 -10.99 -1.21
N SER A 56 4.95 -11.31 -0.05
CA SER A 56 3.65 -11.99 0.06
C SER A 56 2.51 -11.11 -0.43
N GLU A 57 2.50 -9.83 -0.06
CA GLU A 57 1.49 -8.86 -0.52
C GLU A 57 1.56 -8.64 -2.04
N VAL A 58 2.77 -8.55 -2.61
CA VAL A 58 2.99 -8.46 -4.06
C VAL A 58 2.51 -9.72 -4.79
N ALA A 59 2.77 -10.91 -4.25
CA ALA A 59 2.30 -12.15 -4.83
C ALA A 59 0.76 -12.23 -4.85
N LEU A 60 0.11 -11.76 -3.78
CA LEU A 60 -1.34 -11.66 -3.70
C LEU A 60 -1.90 -10.67 -4.73
N LEU A 61 -1.32 -9.46 -4.81
CA LEU A 61 -1.70 -8.45 -5.81
C LEU A 61 -1.56 -9.01 -7.24
N ARG A 62 -0.46 -9.70 -7.54
CA ARG A 62 -0.26 -10.36 -8.84
C ARG A 62 -1.36 -11.36 -9.13
N THR A 63 -1.76 -12.15 -8.13
CA THR A 63 -2.84 -13.13 -8.26
C THR A 63 -4.19 -12.46 -8.52
N VAL A 64 -4.49 -11.36 -7.81
CA VAL A 64 -5.72 -10.58 -8.02
C VAL A 64 -5.74 -9.98 -9.43
N ILE A 65 -4.65 -9.36 -9.88
CA ILE A 65 -4.53 -8.80 -11.24
C ILE A 65 -4.75 -9.89 -12.28
N LEU A 66 -4.10 -11.05 -12.14
CA LEU A 66 -4.30 -12.16 -13.07
C LEU A 66 -5.75 -12.63 -13.11
N LYS A 67 -6.44 -12.69 -11.97
CA LYS A 67 -7.87 -13.02 -11.92
C LYS A 67 -8.72 -11.97 -12.63
N LEU A 68 -8.48 -10.69 -12.40
CA LEU A 68 -9.22 -9.60 -13.05
C LEU A 68 -9.01 -9.58 -14.57
N VAL A 69 -7.78 -9.83 -15.03
CA VAL A 69 -7.45 -9.88 -16.47
C VAL A 69 -8.00 -11.15 -17.14
N SER A 70 -8.14 -12.24 -16.38
CA SER A 70 -8.65 -13.52 -16.89
C SER A 70 -10.17 -13.65 -16.80
N GLN A 71 -10.85 -12.74 -16.11
CA GLN A 71 -12.31 -12.67 -16.14
C GLN A 71 -12.74 -12.04 -17.48
N PRO A 72 -13.59 -12.72 -18.28
CA PRO A 72 -14.21 -12.08 -19.42
C PRO A 72 -15.04 -10.91 -18.89
N VAL A 73 -14.80 -9.72 -19.43
CA VAL A 73 -15.71 -8.59 -19.21
C VAL A 73 -16.95 -8.90 -20.03
N ASP A 74 -17.96 -9.50 -19.40
CA ASP A 74 -19.29 -9.62 -20.00
C ASP A 74 -19.84 -8.20 -20.17
N PHE A 75 -19.66 -7.65 -21.36
CA PHE A 75 -20.26 -6.38 -21.81
C PHE A 75 -21.73 -6.56 -22.22
N ASP A 76 -22.42 -7.60 -21.76
CA ASP A 76 -23.85 -7.75 -21.95
C ASP A 76 -24.59 -7.15 -20.75
N ASN A 77 -24.87 -5.85 -20.85
CA ASN A 77 -25.97 -5.23 -20.12
C ASN A 77 -26.88 -4.53 -21.16
N PRO A 78 -28.19 -4.84 -21.20
CA PRO A 78 -29.14 -4.37 -22.22
C PRO A 78 -29.39 -2.86 -22.22
#